data_AF-A0A7Y0LZS6-F1
#
_entry.id   AF-A0A7Y0LZS6-F1
#
_cell.length_a   1.000
_cell.length_b   1.000
_cell.length_c   1.000
_cell.angle_alpha   90.00
_cell.angle_beta   90.00
_cell.angle_gamma   90.00
#
_symmetry.space_group_name_H-M   'P 1'
#
loop_
_entity.id
_entity.type
_entity.pdbx_description
1 polymer ?
#
loop_
_entity_poly.entity_id
_entity_poly.type
_entity_poly.pdbx_seq_one_letter_code
_entity_poly.pdbx_strand_id
1 'polypeptide(L)'
;MPTQSARSRRAAAEALPLGSIATAPARTAPGTSSCGECASTALTYLEMTLTDGAPVVFVSCHECEHKGWFSLDGGGAALSLDSVLGSATKVR
;
A
#
# COMPACT_ATOMS: atom_id res chain seq x y z
N MET A 1 -31.72 12.14 56.51
CA MET A 1 -32.58 11.63 55.42
C MET A 1 -31.69 11.45 54.19
N PRO A 2 -31.32 10.23 53.77
CA PRO A 2 -30.53 10.02 52.55
C PRO A 2 -31.48 9.86 51.35
N THR A 3 -31.22 10.54 50.24
CA THR A 3 -31.91 10.25 48.97
C THR A 3 -30.88 10.05 47.88
N GLN A 4 -30.82 8.79 47.46
CA GLN A 4 -29.91 8.26 46.46
C GLN A 4 -30.52 8.53 45.09
N SER A 5 -29.79 9.21 44.20
CA SER A 5 -30.19 9.34 42.81
C SER A 5 -29.13 8.67 41.94
N ALA A 6 -29.33 7.38 41.73
CA ALA A 6 -28.53 6.56 40.83
C ALA A 6 -28.72 7.05 39.39
N ARG A 7 -27.69 7.68 38.81
CA ARG A 7 -27.69 8.06 37.40
C ARG A 7 -26.95 6.99 36.63
N SER A 8 -27.74 6.16 35.92
CA SER A 8 -27.34 4.99 35.15
C SER A 8 -26.04 5.19 34.38
N ARG A 9 -25.04 4.34 34.66
CA ARG A 9 -23.94 4.08 33.73
C ARG A 9 -24.54 3.42 32.49
N ARG A 10 -24.72 4.17 31.40
CA ARG A 10 -24.91 3.57 30.08
C ARG A 10 -23.61 2.82 29.79
N ALA A 11 -23.67 1.48 29.84
CA ALA A 11 -22.63 0.66 29.26
C ALA A 11 -22.52 1.09 27.79
N ALA A 12 -21.38 1.66 27.42
CA ALA A 12 -21.04 1.83 26.02
C ALA A 12 -21.06 0.41 25.44
N ALA A 13 -22.06 0.11 24.60
CA ALA A 13 -22.09 -1.12 23.86
C ALA A 13 -20.73 -1.25 23.18
N GLU A 14 -19.99 -2.31 23.53
CA GLU A 14 -18.73 -2.64 22.87
C GLU A 14 -19.02 -2.69 21.37
N ALA A 15 -18.38 -1.80 20.62
CA ALA A 15 -18.45 -1.82 19.19
C ALA A 15 -17.82 -3.13 18.73
N LEU A 16 -18.65 -4.14 18.49
CA LEU A 16 -18.22 -5.38 17.86
C LEU A 16 -17.49 -4.98 16.57
N PRO A 17 -16.24 -5.42 16.36
CA PRO A 17 -15.48 -5.01 15.20
C PRO A 17 -16.24 -5.44 13.95
N LEU A 18 -16.61 -4.45 13.13
CA LEU A 18 -17.14 -4.69 11.80
C LEU A 18 -16.05 -5.49 11.07
N GLY A 19 -16.32 -6.77 10.80
CA GLY A 19 -15.34 -7.72 10.27
C GLY A 19 -14.44 -7.05 9.23
N SER A 20 -13.18 -6.83 9.59
CA SER A 20 -12.28 -5.98 8.81
C SER A 20 -11.64 -6.81 7.71
N ILE A 21 -11.86 -6.42 6.46
CA ILE A 21 -11.00 -6.86 5.35
C ILE A 21 -9.74 -6.01 5.42
N ALA A 22 -8.85 -6.36 6.36
CA ALA A 22 -7.55 -5.72 6.45
C ALA A 22 -6.66 -6.27 5.33
N THR A 23 -6.41 -5.46 4.31
CA THR A 23 -5.36 -5.75 3.32
C THR A 23 -4.01 -5.39 3.96
N ALA A 24 -3.06 -6.32 3.93
CA ALA A 24 -1.70 -6.05 4.37
C ALA A 24 -1.10 -4.89 3.54
N PRO A 25 -0.33 -3.98 4.15
CA PRO A 25 0.31 -2.91 3.39
C PRO A 25 1.23 -3.51 2.34
N ALA A 26 1.16 -2.96 1.12
CA ALA A 26 2.09 -3.28 0.05
C ALA A 26 3.53 -3.02 0.51
N ARG A 27 4.45 -3.95 0.22
CA ARG A 27 5.89 -3.72 0.43
C ARG A 27 6.38 -2.59 -0.46
N THR A 28 7.36 -1.85 0.05
CA THR A 28 8.06 -0.81 -0.69
C THR A 28 9.30 -1.39 -1.35
N ALA A 29 9.65 -0.90 -2.54
CA ALA A 29 10.95 -1.19 -3.14
C ALA A 29 12.04 -0.27 -2.58
N PRO A 30 13.30 -0.71 -2.55
CA PRO A 30 14.43 0.15 -2.20
C PRO A 30 14.44 1.43 -3.04
N GLY A 31 14.78 2.57 -2.44
CA GLY A 31 14.88 3.86 -3.16
C GLY A 31 13.54 4.55 -3.47
N THR A 32 12.41 3.99 -3.04
CA THR A 32 11.07 4.55 -3.32
C THR A 32 10.45 5.31 -2.14
N SER A 33 11.22 5.71 -1.12
CA SER A 33 10.71 6.45 0.05
C SER A 33 10.20 7.86 -0.28
N SER A 34 10.62 8.41 -1.41
CA SER A 34 10.20 9.73 -1.93
C SER A 34 10.16 9.69 -3.45
N CYS A 35 9.30 10.52 -4.05
CA CYS A 35 9.24 10.67 -5.49
C CYS A 35 10.57 11.20 -6.04
N GLY A 36 11.14 10.54 -7.06
CA GLY A 36 12.36 11.00 -7.73
C GLY A 36 12.22 12.35 -8.45
N GLU A 37 11.01 12.73 -8.83
CA GLU A 37 10.76 13.96 -9.61
C GLU A 37 10.47 15.19 -8.72
N CYS A 38 9.66 15.02 -7.67
CA CYS A 38 9.16 16.14 -6.84
C CYS A 38 9.49 16.02 -5.34
N ALA A 39 10.21 14.97 -4.94
CA ALA A 39 10.57 14.67 -3.55
C ALA A 39 9.40 14.41 -2.57
N SER A 40 8.13 14.44 -3.03
CA SER A 40 6.98 14.13 -2.18
C SER A 40 7.01 12.69 -1.66
N THR A 41 6.58 12.50 -0.43
CA THR A 41 6.39 11.18 0.20
C THR A 41 4.96 10.65 0.04
N ALA A 42 4.07 11.40 -0.62
CA ALA A 42 2.71 10.97 -0.92
C ALA A 42 2.73 9.99 -2.10
N LEU A 43 3.04 8.72 -1.80
CA LEU A 43 3.20 7.64 -2.77
C LEU A 43 2.19 6.51 -2.49
N THR A 44 1.56 5.99 -3.55
CA THR A 44 0.82 4.71 -3.51
C THR A 44 1.71 3.60 -4.04
N TYR A 45 1.61 2.43 -3.40
CA TYR A 45 2.32 1.21 -3.78
C TYR A 45 1.30 0.13 -4.14
N LEU A 46 1.56 -0.60 -5.20
CA LEU A 46 0.80 -1.79 -5.58
C LEU A 46 1.77 -2.91 -5.94
N GLU A 47 1.80 -3.95 -5.10
CA GLU A 47 2.60 -5.14 -5.36
C GLU A 47 1.92 -6.05 -6.38
N MET A 48 2.72 -6.61 -7.28
CA MET A 48 2.28 -7.54 -8.32
C MET A 48 3.35 -8.62 -8.53
N THR A 49 2.92 -9.81 -8.92
CA THR A 49 3.81 -10.86 -9.43
C THR A 49 3.57 -10.99 -10.93
N LEU A 50 4.60 -10.76 -11.74
CA LEU A 50 4.53 -10.89 -13.20
C LEU A 50 4.40 -12.36 -13.61
N THR A 51 4.09 -12.64 -14.89
CA THR A 51 3.82 -14.02 -15.33
C THR A 51 5.06 -14.91 -15.37
N ASP A 52 6.24 -14.32 -15.49
CA ASP A 52 7.52 -15.01 -15.29
C ASP A 52 7.77 -15.38 -13.81
N GLY A 53 7.02 -14.79 -12.87
CA GLY A 53 7.12 -15.00 -11.43
C GLY A 53 7.88 -13.89 -10.70
N ALA A 54 8.37 -12.86 -11.41
CA ALA A 54 9.11 -11.77 -10.79
C ALA A 54 8.18 -10.87 -9.95
N PRO A 55 8.51 -10.62 -8.67
CA PRO A 55 7.75 -9.69 -7.84
C PRO A 55 8.17 -8.24 -8.12
N VAL A 56 7.19 -7.41 -8.42
CA VAL A 56 7.36 -5.98 -8.72
C VAL A 56 6.42 -5.15 -7.88
N VAL A 57 6.75 -3.88 -7.71
CA VAL A 57 5.87 -2.87 -7.13
C VAL A 57 5.69 -1.73 -8.14
N PHE A 58 4.44 -1.39 -8.37
CA PHE A 58 4.05 -0.15 -9.03
C PHE A 58 3.99 0.97 -7.99
N VAL A 59 4.61 2.10 -8.30
CA VAL A 59 4.61 3.29 -7.45
C VAL A 59 4.02 4.45 -8.22
N SER A 60 3.08 5.17 -7.60
CA SER A 60 2.54 6.42 -8.15
C SER A 60 2.57 7.55 -7.12
N CYS A 61 3.10 8.70 -7.51
CA CYS A 61 3.04 9.92 -6.71
C CYS A 61 1.67 10.60 -6.84
N HIS A 62 1.12 11.08 -5.72
CA HIS A 62 -0.13 11.86 -5.73
C HIS A 62 0.08 13.32 -6.13
N GLU A 63 1.27 13.88 -5.93
CA GLU A 63 1.52 15.31 -6.16
C GLU A 63 1.83 15.63 -7.63
N CYS A 64 2.74 14.88 -8.24
CA CYS A 64 3.19 15.12 -9.62
C CYS A 64 2.75 14.03 -10.59
N GLU A 65 1.97 13.05 -10.11
CA GLU A 65 1.43 11.93 -10.88
C GLU A 65 2.48 11.02 -11.55
N HIS A 66 3.77 11.20 -11.24
CA HIS A 66 4.84 10.35 -11.76
C HIS A 66 4.63 8.88 -11.33
N LYS A 67 4.90 7.96 -12.26
CA LYS A 67 4.68 6.52 -12.11
C LYS A 67 5.94 5.76 -12.45
N GLY A 68 6.23 4.72 -11.68
CA GLY A 68 7.38 3.86 -11.91
C GLY A 68 7.11 2.43 -11.48
N TRP A 69 7.89 1.51 -12.04
CA TRP A 69 7.89 0.10 -11.67
C TRP A 69 9.24 -0.23 -11.05
N PHE A 70 9.24 -1.04 -9.99
CA PHE A 70 10.46 -1.40 -9.29
C PHE A 70 10.42 -2.88 -8.94
N SER A 71 11.56 -3.56 -9.00
CA SER A 71 11.67 -4.93 -8.48
C SER A 71 11.72 -4.89 -6.95
N LEU A 72 10.96 -5.78 -6.30
CA LEU A 72 11.00 -5.93 -4.84
C LEU A 72 12.31 -6.58 -4.36
N ASP A 73 12.91 -7.43 -5.18
CA ASP A 73 14.18 -8.12 -4.89
C ASP A 73 15.40 -7.43 -5.55
N GLY A 74 15.19 -6.28 -6.19
CA GLY A 74 16.21 -5.54 -6.94
C GLY A 74 16.90 -4.42 -6.15
N GLY A 75 17.86 -3.76 -6.81
CA GLY A 75 18.65 -2.66 -6.24
C GLY A 75 17.96 -1.29 -6.18
N GLY A 76 16.63 -1.22 -6.33
CA GLY A 76 15.87 0.05 -6.30
C GLY A 76 15.89 0.87 -7.59
N ALA A 77 16.49 0.37 -8.67
CA ALA A 77 16.40 0.99 -9.99
C ALA A 77 14.98 0.80 -10.57
N ALA A 78 14.48 1.86 -11.23
CA ALA A 78 13.22 1.78 -11.95
C ALA A 78 13.33 0.83 -13.15
N LEU A 79 12.36 -0.06 -13.28
CA LEU A 79 12.18 -0.90 -14.45
C LEU A 79 11.53 -0.08 -15.57
N SER A 80 11.99 -0.28 -16.80
CA SER A 80 11.30 0.28 -17.97
C SER A 80 9.92 -0.34 -18.12
N LEU A 81 8.94 0.45 -18.54
CA LEU A 81 7.60 -0.05 -18.84
C LEU A 81 7.60 -1.21 -19.84
N ASP A 82 8.42 -1.14 -20.89
CA ASP A 82 8.54 -2.17 -21.91
C ASP A 82 8.97 -3.53 -21.32
N SER A 83 10.00 -3.54 -20.48
CA SER A 83 10.44 -4.75 -19.76
C SER A 83 9.32 -5.35 -18.89
N VAL A 84 8.53 -4.52 -18.20
CA VAL A 84 7.43 -5.01 -17.36
C VAL A 84 6.33 -5.62 -18.21
N LEU A 85 5.95 -4.97 -19.31
CA LEU A 85 4.93 -5.47 -20.23
C LEU A 85 5.37 -6.75 -20.96
N GLY A 86 6.64 -6.82 -21.35
CA GLY A 86 7.25 -8.03 -21.93
C GLY A 86 7.19 -9.21 -20.96
N SER A 87 7.53 -8.98 -19.68
CA SER A 87 7.40 -10.00 -18.63
C SER A 87 5.95 -10.33 -18.29
N ALA A 88 5.01 -9.38 -18.37
CA ALA A 88 3.60 -9.58 -18.03
C ALA A 88 2.81 -10.37 -19.09
N THR A 89 3.29 -10.39 -20.34
CA THR A 89 2.62 -11.08 -21.45
C THR A 89 3.27 -12.41 -21.81
N LYS A 90 4.39 -12.75 -21.17
CA LYS A 90 5.10 -14.00 -21.42
C LYS A 90 4.27 -15.16 -20.89
N VAL A 91 3.70 -15.95 -21.80
CA VAL A 91 3.04 -17.22 -21.47
C VAL A 91 4.12 -18.21 -21.03
N ARG A 92 3.93 -18.81 -19.86
CA ARG A 92 4.81 -19.86 -19.34
C ARG A 92 4.73 -21.13 -20.17
#